data_AF-W1W7K0-F1
#
_entry.id   AF-W1W7K0-F1
#
_cell.length_a   1.000
_cell.length_b   1.000
_cell.length_c   1.000
_cell.angle_alpha   90.00
_cell.angle_beta   90.00
_cell.angle_gamma   90.00
#
_symmetry.space_group_name_H-M   'P 1'
#
loop_
_entity.id
_entity.type
_entity.pdbx_description
1 polymer ?
#
loop_
_entity_poly.entity_id
_entity_poly.type
_entity_poly.pdbx_seq_one_letter_code
_entity_poly.pdbx_strand_id
1 'polypeptide(L)'
;MQLLGNLKIHFLALVLTVVAEFIGIKKLGPVVLLPLLYTLVLGLLISIPKFKILTIKQMEKSADYIGIAVMILMVKVGLGIGPNLGILTSAGWALLLQELGHFFGTIVFGLPVALLVGMRREAVGACYSVDREPNVAIIIDKFGFSSPEGRGVMGMYICGVLIGAMWSSVLAGMLAQSGWFHPLALAMGAGVGSA
;
A
#
# COMPACT_ATOMS: atom_id res chain seq x y z
N MET A 1 -22.50 9.20 -15.67
CA MET A 1 -23.01 9.36 -14.28
C MET A 1 -23.50 8.05 -13.63
N GLN A 2 -23.13 6.86 -14.15
CA GLN A 2 -23.47 5.56 -13.55
C GLN A 2 -22.60 5.20 -12.32
N LEU A 3 -21.54 5.96 -12.04
CA LEU A 3 -20.65 5.73 -10.89
C LEU A 3 -21.35 5.95 -9.54
N LEU A 4 -22.38 6.79 -9.44
CA LEU A 4 -23.13 6.98 -8.17
C LEU A 4 -24.19 5.90 -7.93
N GLY A 5 -24.37 4.96 -8.86
CA GLY A 5 -25.53 4.06 -8.90
C GLY A 5 -25.49 2.91 -7.87
N ASN A 6 -24.40 2.72 -7.12
CA ASN A 6 -24.25 1.58 -6.21
C ASN A 6 -24.13 2.04 -4.75
N LEU A 7 -25.22 2.64 -4.25
CA LEU A 7 -25.35 3.11 -2.86
C LEU A 7 -24.93 2.07 -1.82
N LYS A 8 -25.11 0.78 -2.13
CA LYS A 8 -24.69 -0.32 -1.26
C LYS A 8 -23.16 -0.33 -1.02
N ILE A 9 -22.35 -0.08 -2.04
CA ILE A 9 -20.88 -0.08 -1.93
C ILE A 9 -20.42 1.14 -1.12
N HIS A 10 -20.99 2.32 -1.41
CA HIS A 10 -20.68 3.53 -0.67
C HIS A 10 -21.09 3.42 0.81
N PHE A 11 -22.26 2.85 1.09
CA PHE A 11 -22.72 2.62 2.45
C PHE A 11 -21.82 1.64 3.20
N LEU A 12 -21.44 0.52 2.57
CA LEU A 12 -20.49 -0.43 3.17
C LEU A 12 -19.12 0.21 3.43
N ALA A 13 -18.60 0.99 2.49
CA ALA A 13 -17.35 1.72 2.67
C ALA A 13 -17.43 2.73 3.83
N LEU A 14 -18.56 3.43 3.97
CA LEU A 14 -18.79 4.35 5.09
C LEU A 14 -18.82 3.60 6.43
N VAL A 15 -19.60 2.52 6.52
CA VAL A 15 -19.70 1.70 7.74
C VAL A 15 -18.34 1.14 8.13
N LEU A 16 -17.59 0.60 7.17
CA LEU A 16 -16.24 0.07 7.41
C LEU A 16 -15.30 1.17 7.92
N THR A 17 -15.31 2.34 7.29
CA THR A 17 -14.49 3.49 7.71
C THR A 17 -14.85 3.91 9.13
N VAL A 18 -16.14 4.06 9.43
CA VAL A 18 -16.61 4.45 10.77
C VAL A 18 -16.18 3.43 11.82
N VAL A 19 -16.37 2.14 11.57
CA VAL A 19 -15.95 1.06 12.48
C VAL A 19 -14.43 1.09 12.69
N ALA A 20 -13.65 1.25 11.63
CA ALA A 20 -12.19 1.30 11.73
C ALA A 20 -11.69 2.52 12.53
N GLU A 21 -12.27 3.69 12.30
CA GLU A 21 -11.97 4.91 13.06
C GLU A 21 -12.39 4.79 14.53
N PHE A 22 -13.54 4.14 14.82
CA PHE A 22 -13.97 3.86 16.19
C PHE A 22 -13.00 2.93 16.94
N ILE A 23 -12.38 1.97 16.25
CA ILE A 23 -11.36 1.10 16.85
C ILE A 23 -10.09 1.92 17.14
N GLY A 24 -9.77 2.88 16.28
CA GLY A 24 -8.61 3.77 16.40
C GLY A 24 -7.29 3.02 16.27
N ILE A 25 -6.20 3.69 16.67
CA ILE A 25 -4.86 3.10 16.64
C ILE A 25 -4.65 2.26 17.91
N LYS A 26 -4.39 0.95 17.75
CA LYS A 26 -4.00 0.08 18.87
C LYS A 26 -2.52 -0.24 18.83
N LYS A 27 -1.82 0.03 19.92
CA LYS A 27 -0.41 -0.34 20.10
C LYS A 27 -0.34 -1.64 20.88
N LEU A 28 0.13 -2.70 20.26
CA LEU A 28 0.37 -4.01 20.88
C LEU A 28 1.88 -4.27 20.87
N GLY A 29 2.58 -3.70 21.86
CA GLY A 29 4.04 -3.76 21.92
C GLY A 29 4.69 -3.04 20.71
N PRO A 30 5.61 -3.70 19.97
CA PRO A 30 6.25 -3.10 18.79
C PRO A 30 5.31 -3.01 17.57
N VAL A 31 4.15 -3.67 17.60
CA VAL A 31 3.20 -3.69 16.49
C VAL A 31 2.16 -2.59 16.69
N VAL A 32 2.07 -1.68 15.71
CA VAL A 32 1.04 -0.64 15.66
C VAL A 32 -0.03 -1.09 14.67
N LEU A 33 -1.24 -1.32 15.15
CA LEU A 33 -2.39 -1.61 14.32
C LEU A 33 -3.06 -0.29 13.93
N LEU A 34 -3.04 -0.01 12.63
CA LEU A 34 -3.64 1.18 12.04
C LEU A 34 -5.09 0.89 11.63
N PRO A 35 -5.99 1.90 11.66
CA PRO A 35 -7.36 1.80 11.14
C PRO A 35 -7.45 1.14 9.76
N LEU A 36 -6.52 1.48 8.87
CA LEU A 36 -6.41 0.91 7.52
C LEU A 36 -6.37 -0.62 7.51
N LEU A 37 -5.67 -1.23 8.47
CA LEU A 37 -5.53 -2.68 8.56
C LEU A 37 -6.86 -3.34 8.94
N TYR A 38 -7.63 -2.74 9.86
CA TYR A 38 -8.96 -3.22 10.21
C TYR A 38 -9.93 -3.13 9.02
N THR A 39 -9.91 -2.01 8.29
CA THR A 39 -10.73 -1.83 7.09
C THR A 39 -10.42 -2.88 6.03
N LEU A 40 -9.14 -3.19 5.81
CA LEU A 40 -8.70 -4.23 4.87
C LEU A 40 -9.19 -5.62 5.27
N VAL A 41 -9.01 -6.02 6.53
CA VAL A 41 -9.42 -7.33 7.03
C VAL A 41 -10.95 -7.49 6.99
N LEU A 42 -11.70 -6.48 7.45
CA LEU A 42 -13.16 -6.49 7.41
C LEU A 42 -13.68 -6.48 5.96
N GLY A 43 -13.06 -5.68 5.09
CA GLY A 43 -13.37 -5.64 3.66
C GLY A 43 -13.15 -6.99 2.98
N LEU A 44 -12.06 -7.68 3.31
CA LEU A 44 -11.80 -9.05 2.85
C LEU A 44 -12.89 -10.02 3.31
N LEU A 45 -13.26 -10.00 4.60
CA LEU A 45 -14.29 -10.86 5.17
C LEU A 45 -15.66 -10.65 4.49
N ILE A 46 -16.06 -9.40 4.27
CA ILE A 46 -17.32 -9.06 3.60
C ILE A 46 -17.32 -9.44 2.12
N SER A 47 -16.15 -9.48 1.49
CA SER A 47 -15.97 -9.85 0.08
C SER A 47 -16.02 -11.37 -0.16
N ILE A 48 -16.03 -12.19 0.90
CA ILE A 48 -16.11 -13.65 0.75
C ILE A 48 -17.51 -14.02 0.19
N PRO A 49 -17.59 -14.68 -0.99
CA PRO A 49 -18.86 -14.99 -1.65
C PRO A 49 -19.83 -15.81 -0.80
N LYS A 50 -19.32 -16.59 0.16
CA LYS A 50 -20.09 -17.41 1.10
C LYS A 50 -21.05 -16.60 1.98
N PHE A 51 -20.71 -15.37 2.34
CA PHE A 51 -21.57 -14.52 3.17
C PHE A 51 -22.68 -13.82 2.36
N LYS A 52 -22.66 -13.88 1.02
CA LYS A 52 -23.62 -13.25 0.10
C LYS A 52 -23.85 -11.74 0.34
N ILE A 53 -22.93 -11.05 1.01
CA ILE A 53 -23.04 -9.61 1.30
C ILE A 53 -22.73 -8.81 0.02
N LEU A 54 -21.67 -9.18 -0.70
CA LEU A 54 -21.27 -8.58 -1.97
C LEU A 54 -21.40 -9.58 -3.13
N THR A 55 -21.77 -9.06 -4.29
CA THR A 55 -21.76 -9.81 -5.56
C THR A 55 -20.49 -9.52 -6.33
N ILE A 56 -20.04 -10.45 -7.20
CA ILE A 56 -18.84 -10.26 -8.03
C ILE A 56 -18.92 -8.98 -8.86
N LYS A 57 -20.08 -8.70 -9.47
CA LYS A 57 -20.33 -7.45 -10.21
C LYS A 57 -20.17 -6.19 -9.34
N GLN A 58 -20.47 -6.26 -8.05
CA GLN A 58 -20.28 -5.15 -7.13
C GLN A 58 -18.80 -4.99 -6.75
N MET A 59 -18.07 -6.09 -6.57
CA MET A 59 -16.63 -6.05 -6.32
C MET A 59 -15.87 -5.50 -7.54
N GLU A 60 -16.23 -5.93 -8.75
CA GLU A 60 -15.67 -5.39 -10.00
C GLU A 60 -15.95 -3.90 -10.15
N LYS A 61 -17.18 -3.44 -9.91
CA LYS A 61 -17.49 -2.00 -9.91
C LYS A 61 -16.74 -1.23 -8.81
N SER A 62 -16.43 -1.88 -7.69
CA SER A 62 -15.70 -1.22 -6.60
C SER A 62 -14.25 -0.89 -6.97
N ALA A 63 -13.65 -1.69 -7.86
CA ALA A 63 -12.33 -1.44 -8.41
C ALA A 63 -12.24 -0.10 -9.15
N ASP A 64 -13.29 0.25 -9.91
CA ASP A 64 -13.34 1.53 -10.65
C ASP A 64 -13.31 2.74 -9.71
N TYR A 65 -13.82 2.61 -8.48
CA TYR A 65 -13.79 3.70 -7.50
C TYR A 65 -12.40 3.91 -6.88
N ILE A 66 -11.52 2.91 -6.92
CA ILE A 66 -10.18 3.02 -6.32
C ILE A 66 -9.37 4.10 -7.03
N GLY A 67 -9.44 4.19 -8.37
CA GLY A 67 -8.74 5.25 -9.11
C GLY A 67 -9.13 6.66 -8.66
N ILE A 68 -10.43 6.89 -8.40
CA ILE A 68 -10.93 8.17 -7.89
C ILE A 68 -10.47 8.42 -6.46
N ALA A 69 -10.53 7.41 -5.60
CA ALA A 69 -10.07 7.52 -4.22
C ALA A 69 -8.56 7.82 -4.13
N VAL A 70 -7.75 7.13 -4.95
CA VAL A 70 -6.31 7.35 -5.06
C VAL A 70 -6.01 8.75 -5.59
N MET A 71 -6.77 9.26 -6.55
CA MET A 71 -6.61 10.64 -7.03
C MET A 71 -6.84 11.67 -5.91
N ILE A 72 -7.91 11.53 -5.13
CA ILE A 72 -8.17 12.41 -3.98
C ILE A 72 -7.05 12.30 -2.94
N LEU A 73 -6.58 11.07 -2.68
CA LEU A 73 -5.48 10.82 -1.76
C LEU A 73 -4.17 11.48 -2.25
N MET A 74 -3.86 11.38 -3.54
CA MET A 74 -2.70 12.03 -4.16
C MET A 74 -2.75 13.54 -4.02
N VAL A 75 -3.92 14.14 -4.22
CA VAL A 75 -4.11 15.59 -4.01
C VAL A 75 -3.81 15.94 -2.55
N LYS A 76 -4.35 15.18 -1.59
CA LYS A 76 -4.09 15.40 -0.16
C LYS A 76 -2.59 15.28 0.18
N VAL A 77 -1.92 14.23 -0.32
CA VAL A 77 -0.49 14.01 -0.11
C VAL A 77 0.32 15.15 -0.72
N GLY A 78 0.02 15.55 -1.97
CA GLY A 78 0.69 16.66 -2.64
C GLY A 78 0.56 17.99 -1.91
N LEU A 79 -0.64 18.30 -1.39
CA LEU A 79 -0.87 19.48 -0.56
C LEU A 79 -0.09 19.44 0.76
N GLY A 80 0.14 18.25 1.33
CA GLY A 80 0.98 18.08 2.53
C GLY A 80 2.48 18.29 2.30
N ILE A 81 2.95 18.05 1.07
CA ILE A 81 4.36 18.26 0.69
C ILE A 81 4.68 19.75 0.54
N GLY A 82 3.74 20.57 0.05
CA GLY A 82 3.95 21.99 -0.25
C GLY A 82 4.60 22.79 0.91
N PRO A 83 4.05 22.78 2.13
CA PRO A 83 4.63 23.47 3.27
C PRO A 83 6.00 22.93 3.73
N ASN A 84 6.31 21.68 3.40
CA ASN A 84 7.50 20.95 3.86
C ASN A 84 8.62 20.86 2.82
N LEU A 85 8.52 21.64 1.73
CA LEU A 85 9.50 21.62 0.63
C LEU A 85 10.94 21.91 1.10
N GLY A 86 11.12 22.76 2.11
CA GLY A 86 12.44 23.04 2.68
C GLY A 86 13.09 21.85 3.39
N ILE A 87 12.29 21.00 4.04
CA ILE A 87 12.78 19.75 4.64
C ILE A 87 13.08 18.75 3.51
N LEU A 88 12.21 18.67 2.52
CA LEU A 88 12.37 17.77 1.37
C LEU A 88 13.65 18.05 0.59
N THR A 89 14.04 19.32 0.40
CA THR A 89 15.28 19.67 -0.31
C THR A 89 16.51 19.27 0.50
N SER A 90 16.49 19.47 1.82
CA SER A 90 17.57 19.05 2.71
C SER A 90 17.73 17.54 2.81
N ALA A 91 16.62 16.79 2.77
CA ALA A 91 16.58 15.33 2.78
C ALA A 91 16.63 14.72 1.37
N GLY A 92 16.66 15.54 0.31
CA GLY A 92 16.40 15.10 -1.07
C GLY A 92 17.36 14.03 -1.56
N TRP A 93 18.65 14.17 -1.23
CA TRP A 93 19.66 13.15 -1.57
C TRP A 93 19.42 11.83 -0.85
N ALA A 94 19.05 11.87 0.43
CA ALA A 94 18.73 10.67 1.19
C ALA A 94 17.49 9.97 0.63
N LEU A 95 16.46 10.74 0.27
CA LEU A 95 15.22 10.21 -0.34
C LEU A 95 15.45 9.64 -1.74
N LEU A 96 16.28 10.29 -2.57
CA LEU A 96 16.66 9.76 -3.89
C LEU A 96 17.40 8.42 -3.77
N LEU A 97 18.38 8.34 -2.87
CA LEU A 97 19.11 7.09 -2.62
C LEU A 97 18.19 6.01 -2.03
N GLN A 98 17.23 6.40 -1.18
CA GLN A 98 16.24 5.49 -0.63
C GLN A 98 15.33 4.91 -1.74
N GLU A 99 14.76 5.75 -2.61
CA GLU A 99 13.92 5.29 -3.72
C GLU A 99 14.70 4.43 -4.73
N LEU A 100 15.97 4.76 -4.99
CA LEU A 100 16.84 3.89 -5.76
C LEU A 100 17.03 2.54 -5.06
N GLY A 101 17.27 2.53 -3.76
CA GLY A 101 17.38 1.31 -2.98
C GLY A 101 16.11 0.45 -3.03
N HIS A 102 14.93 1.08 -2.93
CA HIS A 102 13.65 0.41 -3.09
C HIS A 102 13.50 -0.22 -4.48
N PHE A 103 13.76 0.54 -5.53
CA PHE A 103 13.66 0.08 -6.91
C PHE A 103 14.65 -1.04 -7.24
N PHE A 104 15.92 -0.88 -6.86
CA PHE A 104 16.93 -1.92 -7.06
C PHE A 104 16.63 -3.16 -6.21
N GLY A 105 16.21 -2.98 -4.96
CA GLY A 105 15.87 -4.08 -4.07
C GLY A 105 14.74 -4.95 -4.61
N THR A 106 13.69 -4.33 -5.15
CA THR A 106 12.55 -5.08 -5.72
C THR A 106 12.93 -5.78 -7.03
N ILE A 107 13.85 -5.23 -7.84
CA ILE A 107 14.34 -5.91 -9.05
C ILE A 107 15.30 -7.05 -8.72
N VAL A 108 16.23 -6.85 -7.78
CA VAL A 108 17.27 -7.84 -7.47
C VAL A 108 16.70 -9.00 -6.66
N PHE A 109 15.81 -8.73 -5.71
CA PHE A 109 15.26 -9.76 -4.82
C PHE A 109 13.81 -10.11 -5.13
N GLY A 110 12.96 -9.10 -5.35
CA GLY A 110 11.52 -9.30 -5.56
C GLY A 110 11.20 -9.99 -6.90
N LEU A 111 11.77 -9.49 -8.00
CA LEU A 111 11.45 -9.98 -9.35
C LEU A 111 11.83 -11.45 -9.56
N PRO A 112 13.03 -11.95 -9.17
CA PRO A 112 13.33 -13.37 -9.28
C PRO A 112 12.34 -14.25 -8.51
N VAL A 113 11.97 -13.84 -7.29
CA VAL A 113 10.99 -14.57 -6.48
C VAL A 113 9.62 -14.56 -7.14
N ALA A 114 9.17 -13.41 -7.67
CA ALA A 114 7.91 -13.28 -8.38
C ALA A 114 7.85 -14.21 -9.61
N LEU A 115 8.94 -14.27 -10.39
CA LEU A 115 9.05 -15.16 -11.55
C LEU A 115 9.08 -16.64 -11.13
N LEU A 116 9.76 -16.99 -10.03
CA LEU A 116 9.82 -18.36 -9.50
C LEU A 116 8.44 -18.87 -9.07
N VAL A 117 7.60 -18.02 -8.51
CA VAL A 117 6.21 -18.37 -8.17
C VAL A 117 5.25 -18.32 -9.37
N GLY A 118 5.77 -18.09 -10.57
CA GLY A 118 5.03 -18.16 -11.83
C GLY A 118 4.31 -16.88 -12.23
N MET A 119 4.56 -15.75 -11.56
CA MET A 119 4.02 -14.45 -11.97
C MET A 119 4.65 -14.02 -13.29
N ARG A 120 3.85 -13.44 -14.20
CA ARG A 120 4.36 -12.95 -15.49
C ARG A 120 4.22 -11.44 -15.54
N ARG A 121 3.09 -10.96 -16.07
CA ARG A 121 2.80 -9.52 -16.15
C ARG A 121 2.50 -8.94 -14.77
N GLU A 122 1.96 -9.77 -13.87
CA GLU A 122 1.72 -9.44 -12.47
C GLU A 122 3.02 -9.07 -11.75
N ALA A 123 4.16 -9.67 -12.13
CA ALA A 123 5.45 -9.35 -11.53
C ALA A 123 5.89 -7.91 -11.81
N VAL A 124 5.47 -7.33 -12.95
CA VAL A 124 5.75 -5.91 -13.28
C VAL A 124 5.07 -5.00 -12.28
N GLY A 125 3.81 -5.29 -11.95
CA GLY A 125 3.06 -4.52 -10.95
C GLY A 125 3.51 -4.80 -9.52
N ALA A 126 3.81 -6.05 -9.19
CA ALA A 126 4.18 -6.49 -7.84
C ALA A 126 5.64 -6.15 -7.45
N CYS A 127 6.48 -5.74 -8.40
CA CYS A 127 7.86 -5.36 -8.14
C CYS A 127 8.11 -3.89 -8.49
N TYR A 128 7.05 -3.09 -8.61
CA TYR A 128 7.16 -1.68 -8.97
C TYR A 128 7.48 -0.83 -7.72
N SER A 129 8.75 -0.84 -7.35
CA SER A 129 9.22 -0.27 -6.07
C SER A 129 8.44 -0.92 -4.91
N VAL A 130 8.05 -0.16 -3.89
CA VAL A 130 7.37 -0.68 -2.68
C VAL A 130 5.84 -0.65 -2.80
N ASP A 131 5.32 -0.47 -4.03
CA ASP A 131 3.89 -0.44 -4.32
C ASP A 131 3.08 0.51 -3.43
N ARG A 132 3.69 1.63 -3.01
CA ARG A 132 3.00 2.68 -2.26
C ARG A 132 2.03 3.45 -3.13
N GLU A 133 1.19 4.26 -2.51
CA GLU A 133 0.12 5.03 -3.14
C GLU A 133 0.52 5.66 -4.50
N PRO A 134 1.68 6.36 -4.64
CA PRO A 134 2.07 6.92 -5.94
C PRO A 134 2.39 5.85 -6.99
N ASN A 135 3.00 4.73 -6.57
CA ASN A 135 3.33 3.60 -7.45
C ASN A 135 2.05 2.91 -7.94
N VAL A 136 1.09 2.70 -7.05
CA VAL A 136 -0.24 2.17 -7.38
C VAL A 136 -0.95 3.07 -8.39
N ALA A 137 -0.92 4.39 -8.17
CA ALA A 137 -1.53 5.36 -9.09
C ALA A 137 -0.93 5.26 -10.50
N ILE A 138 0.40 5.19 -10.61
CA ILE A 138 1.10 5.09 -11.90
C ILE A 138 0.75 3.80 -12.64
N ILE A 139 0.74 2.65 -11.95
CA ILE A 139 0.40 1.36 -12.57
C ILE A 139 -1.07 1.33 -13.02
N ILE A 140 -1.99 1.83 -12.20
CA ILE A 140 -3.41 1.91 -12.55
C ILE A 140 -3.62 2.83 -13.76
N ASP A 141 -2.97 3.99 -13.80
CA ASP A 141 -3.09 4.93 -14.92
C ASP A 141 -2.55 4.33 -16.23
N LYS A 142 -1.41 3.64 -16.15
CA LYS A 142 -0.73 3.08 -17.33
C LYS A 142 -1.35 1.78 -17.85
N PHE A 143 -1.76 0.88 -16.97
CA PHE A 143 -2.20 -0.48 -17.34
C PHE A 143 -3.68 -0.73 -17.06
N GLY A 144 -4.31 0.08 -16.21
CA GLY A 144 -5.68 -0.13 -15.74
C GLY A 144 -5.75 -1.09 -14.55
N PHE A 145 -6.74 -0.89 -13.68
CA PHE A 145 -6.89 -1.69 -12.46
C PHE A 145 -7.11 -3.19 -12.72
N SER A 146 -7.90 -3.52 -13.76
CA SER A 146 -8.27 -4.89 -14.10
C SER A 146 -7.18 -5.69 -14.82
N SER A 147 -6.06 -5.03 -15.17
CA SER A 147 -4.92 -5.65 -15.84
C SER A 147 -4.14 -6.60 -14.92
N PRO A 148 -3.35 -7.53 -15.47
CA PRO A 148 -2.42 -8.33 -14.68
C PRO A 148 -1.49 -7.47 -13.81
N GLU A 149 -0.96 -6.37 -14.35
CA GLU A 149 -0.10 -5.43 -13.63
C GLU A 149 -0.84 -4.77 -12.45
N GLY A 150 -2.08 -4.30 -12.69
CA GLY A 150 -2.96 -3.72 -11.69
C GLY A 150 -3.27 -4.70 -10.54
N ARG A 151 -3.47 -5.98 -10.85
CA ARG A 151 -3.65 -7.02 -9.82
C ARG A 151 -2.37 -7.29 -9.04
N GLY A 152 -1.23 -7.27 -9.71
CA GLY A 152 0.09 -7.45 -9.09
C GLY A 152 0.36 -6.37 -8.05
N VAL A 153 0.24 -5.09 -8.44
CA VAL A 153 0.48 -3.96 -7.55
C VAL A 153 -0.49 -3.92 -6.37
N MET A 154 -1.78 -4.22 -6.61
CA MET A 154 -2.77 -4.26 -5.53
C MET A 154 -2.57 -5.44 -4.58
N GLY A 155 -2.15 -6.59 -5.10
CA GLY A 155 -1.80 -7.75 -4.28
C GLY A 155 -0.65 -7.44 -3.33
N MET A 156 0.41 -6.81 -3.84
CA MET A 156 1.55 -6.41 -3.02
C MET A 156 1.26 -5.25 -2.08
N TYR A 157 0.43 -4.28 -2.48
CA TYR A 157 -0.06 -3.23 -1.57
C TYR A 157 -0.75 -3.85 -0.35
N ILE A 158 -1.67 -4.79 -0.57
CA ILE A 158 -2.41 -5.46 0.52
C ILE A 158 -1.46 -6.28 1.40
N CYS A 159 -0.61 -7.12 0.80
CA CYS A 159 0.37 -7.92 1.53
C CYS A 159 1.36 -7.03 2.32
N GLY A 160 1.80 -5.93 1.72
CA GLY A 160 2.72 -4.96 2.33
C GLY A 160 2.11 -4.23 3.52
N VAL A 161 0.83 -3.85 3.45
CA VAL A 161 0.11 -3.26 4.60
C VAL A 161 -0.06 -4.27 5.73
N LEU A 162 -0.36 -5.54 5.41
CA LEU A 162 -0.62 -6.57 6.42
C LEU A 162 0.65 -7.08 7.11
N ILE A 163 1.72 -7.31 6.34
CA ILE A 163 2.91 -8.06 6.80
C ILE A 163 4.18 -7.21 6.70
N GLY A 164 4.22 -6.24 5.78
CA GLY A 164 5.42 -5.46 5.48
C GLY A 164 5.98 -4.70 6.68
N ALA A 165 5.14 -4.00 7.45
CA ALA A 165 5.59 -3.26 8.63
C ALA A 165 6.21 -4.18 9.70
N MET A 166 5.64 -5.38 9.89
CA MET A 166 6.17 -6.38 10.81
C MET A 166 7.53 -6.90 10.33
N TRP A 167 7.64 -7.24 9.05
CA TRP A 167 8.88 -7.72 8.46
C TRP A 167 10.00 -6.67 8.48
N SER A 168 9.71 -5.43 8.07
CA SER A 168 10.68 -4.33 8.10
C SER A 168 11.19 -4.05 9.51
N SER A 169 10.33 -4.14 10.53
CA SER A 169 10.72 -3.94 11.93
C SER A 169 11.66 -5.04 12.42
N VAL A 170 11.38 -6.30 12.08
CA VAL A 170 12.24 -7.44 12.44
C VAL A 170 13.58 -7.34 11.73
N LEU A 171 13.59 -7.10 10.41
CA LEU A 171 14.81 -6.99 9.61
C LEU A 171 15.68 -5.82 10.08
N ALA A 172 15.09 -4.66 10.34
CA ALA A 172 15.81 -3.51 10.87
C ALA A 172 16.40 -3.77 12.26
N GLY A 173 15.67 -4.48 13.13
CA GLY A 173 16.16 -4.89 14.45
C GLY A 173 17.32 -5.89 14.39
N MET A 174 17.32 -6.80 13.40
CA MET A 174 18.43 -7.71 13.15
C MET A 174 19.67 -6.97 12.62
N LEU A 175 19.47 -6.07 11.66
CA LEU A 175 20.55 -5.27 11.06
C LEU A 175 21.12 -4.22 12.03
N ALA A 176 20.33 -3.74 12.99
CA ALA A 176 20.82 -2.86 14.05
C ALA A 176 21.87 -3.55 14.93
N GLN A 177 21.74 -4.86 15.15
CA GLN A 177 22.68 -5.64 15.96
C GLN A 177 24.01 -5.91 15.26
N SER A 178 24.07 -5.84 13.93
CA SER A 178 25.33 -6.07 13.20
C SER A 178 26.31 -4.90 13.30
N GLY A 179 25.85 -3.71 13.70
CA GLY A 179 26.66 -2.50 13.82
C GLY A 179 27.13 -1.90 12.48
N TRP A 180 26.70 -2.46 11.34
CA TRP A 180 27.13 -2.01 10.01
C TRP A 180 26.40 -0.76 9.52
N PHE A 181 25.20 -0.51 10.05
CA PHE A 181 24.33 0.56 9.59
C PHE A 181 24.05 1.57 10.70
N HIS A 182 24.09 2.85 10.36
CA HIS A 182 23.71 3.91 11.28
C HIS A 182 22.21 3.78 11.63
N PRO A 183 21.80 3.96 12.90
CA PRO A 183 20.39 3.84 13.31
C PRO A 183 19.42 4.69 12.50
N LEU A 184 19.83 5.90 12.07
CA LEU A 184 19.02 6.75 11.19
C LEU A 184 18.78 6.13 9.81
N ALA A 185 19.77 5.44 9.23
CA ALA A 185 19.61 4.77 7.95
C ALA A 185 18.67 3.57 8.07
N LEU A 186 18.75 2.84 9.20
CA LEU A 186 17.83 1.75 9.51
C LEU A 186 16.40 2.27 9.77
N ALA A 187 16.25 3.39 10.47
CA ALA A 187 14.96 4.03 10.68
C ALA A 187 14.34 4.49 9.35
N MET A 188 15.15 5.05 8.45
CA MET A 188 14.70 5.48 7.12
C MET A 188 14.31 4.29 6.23
N GLY A 189 15.08 3.20 6.26
CA GLY A 189 14.78 1.97 5.50
C GLY A 189 13.64 1.12 6.11
N ALA A 190 13.41 1.18 7.41
CA ALA A 190 12.27 0.54 8.07
C ALA A 190 10.99 1.36 7.95
N GLY A 191 11.14 2.70 7.92
CA GLY A 191 10.09 3.71 7.83
C GLY A 191 9.48 3.85 6.45
N VAL A 192 9.35 2.76 5.69
CA VAL A 192 8.64 2.78 4.40
C VAL A 192 7.12 2.87 4.61
N GLY A 193 6.64 3.14 5.82
CA GLY A 193 5.22 3.11 6.20
C GLY A 193 4.77 4.34 6.99
N SER A 194 3.96 5.14 6.29
CA SER A 194 3.11 6.25 6.75
C SER A 194 3.79 7.54 7.21
N ALA A 195 3.66 8.56 6.35
CA ALA A 195 3.31 9.90 6.80
C ALA A 195 1.86 9.92 7.31
#